data_AF-A0A1F7RZP3-F1
#
_entry.id   AF-A0A1F7RZP3-F1
#
_cell.length_a   1.000
_cell.length_b   1.000
_cell.length_c   1.000
_cell.angle_alpha   90.00
_cell.angle_beta   90.00
_cell.angle_gamma   90.00
#
_symmetry.space_group_name_H-M   'P 1'
#
loop_
_entity.id
_entity.type
_entity.pdbx_description
1 polymer ?
#
loop_
_entity_poly.entity_id
_entity_poly.type
_entity_poly.pdbx_seq_one_letter_code
_entity_poly.pdbx_strand_id
1 'polypeptide(L)'
;MRSNLQIKVGTYTGNGANDRNITGIGFRPDLVIVKGGANVACIRTKEMRGDSSMSLSSALATAADQIQELLNDGFQVGTSVLANENLTVYWYIAIRGSAGQAHFRTGNYKGDGNDARDFITGGLGFTPDLVGIFGDTVQQKVWRSSSLAGDLTSFFGGVTPTTNLVQNLQSNGFQLGTSASVNSDTLEYFFFAMKVLAGVIAVGTYTGDGTNDRNITGVGFQPDYVIIKSGSTNQARIRTSNMTADSQCAYAGATAAASDGIQSLLADGFQIGANGSVNTNGVTYYWFAFKAGNFNAPITRTVA
;
A
#
# COMPACT_ATOMS: atom_id res chain seq x y z
N MET A 1 24.49 14.39 1.89
CA MET A 1 23.11 14.79 1.49
C MET A 1 22.14 14.12 2.44
N ARG A 2 21.13 14.82 2.97
CA ARG A 2 20.11 14.20 3.82
C ARG A 2 19.20 13.35 2.93
N SER A 3 18.97 12.09 3.31
CA SER A 3 18.00 11.22 2.61
C SER A 3 16.64 11.88 2.61
N ASN A 4 15.94 11.72 1.50
CA ASN A 4 14.72 12.44 1.27
C ASN A 4 13.55 11.43 1.19
N LEU A 5 13.74 10.25 0.61
CA LEU A 5 12.82 9.12 0.72
C LEU A 5 13.38 8.10 1.71
N GLN A 6 12.59 7.70 2.70
CA GLN A 6 12.98 6.68 3.69
C GLN A 6 11.90 5.60 3.73
N ILE A 7 12.31 4.35 3.60
CA ILE A 7 11.43 3.18 3.66
C ILE A 7 12.01 2.20 4.66
N LYS A 8 11.21 1.80 5.65
CA LYS A 8 11.57 0.76 6.62
C LYS A 8 10.57 -0.37 6.50
N VAL A 9 11.07 -1.59 6.36
CA VAL A 9 10.31 -2.82 6.54
C VAL A 9 10.77 -3.46 7.84
N GLY A 10 9.83 -3.98 8.63
CA GLY A 10 10.15 -4.55 9.92
C GLY A 10 9.05 -5.43 10.46
N THR A 11 9.28 -5.94 11.67
CA THR A 11 8.36 -6.82 12.38
C THR A 11 8.31 -6.46 13.87
N TYR A 12 7.20 -6.77 14.53
CA TYR A 12 7.07 -6.76 15.98
C TYR A 12 6.03 -7.79 16.42
N THR A 13 6.14 -8.28 17.65
CA THR A 13 5.13 -9.19 18.24
C THR A 13 4.16 -8.39 19.08
N GLY A 14 2.87 -8.46 18.76
CA GLY A 14 1.79 -7.84 19.52
C GLY A 14 1.71 -8.35 20.96
N ASN A 15 1.24 -7.50 21.87
CA ASN A 15 1.15 -7.79 23.30
C ASN A 15 -0.19 -7.37 23.93
N GLY A 16 -1.14 -6.86 23.13
CA GLY A 16 -2.45 -6.40 23.59
C GLY A 16 -2.45 -5.13 24.43
N ALA A 17 -1.28 -4.56 24.75
CA ALA A 17 -1.20 -3.37 25.59
C ALA A 17 -1.56 -2.12 24.78
N ASN A 18 -2.37 -1.24 25.35
CA ASN A 18 -2.65 0.06 24.73
C ASN A 18 -1.39 0.94 24.68
N ASP A 19 -1.41 1.95 23.82
CA ASP A 19 -0.42 3.03 23.76
C ASP A 19 1.02 2.52 23.58
N ARG A 20 1.17 1.39 22.87
CA ARG A 20 2.46 0.74 22.69
C ARG A 20 3.24 1.39 21.55
N ASN A 21 4.42 1.89 21.88
CA ASN A 21 5.34 2.44 20.90
C ASN A 21 6.15 1.34 20.20
N ILE A 22 6.13 1.35 18.88
CA ILE A 22 7.04 0.62 18.00
C ILE A 22 8.12 1.60 17.56
N THR A 23 9.34 1.41 18.07
CA THR A 23 10.48 2.33 17.92
C THR A 23 11.60 1.72 17.07
N GLY A 24 12.69 2.47 16.82
CA GLY A 24 13.84 2.00 16.04
C GLY A 24 13.64 2.09 14.52
N ILE A 25 12.66 2.87 14.05
CA ILE A 25 12.40 3.08 12.62
C ILE A 25 13.40 4.08 12.01
N GLY A 26 13.90 5.02 12.81
CA GLY A 26 14.89 6.03 12.45
C GLY A 26 14.31 7.31 11.86
N PHE A 27 12.99 7.45 11.80
CA PHE A 27 12.30 8.63 11.29
C PHE A 27 10.82 8.65 11.70
N ARG A 28 10.21 9.86 11.64
CA ARG A 28 8.75 10.01 11.70
C ARG A 28 8.11 9.56 10.39
N PRO A 29 7.30 8.48 10.35
CA PRO A 29 6.64 8.07 9.13
C PRO A 29 5.60 9.10 8.69
N ASP A 30 5.37 9.14 7.38
CA ASP A 30 4.21 9.80 6.77
C ASP A 30 3.11 8.79 6.44
N LEU A 31 3.48 7.51 6.28
CA LEU A 31 2.61 6.37 6.04
C LEU A 31 3.12 5.15 6.79
N VAL A 32 2.22 4.41 7.44
CA VAL A 32 2.48 3.08 8.01
C VAL A 32 1.38 2.12 7.55
N ILE A 33 1.78 0.93 7.11
CA ILE A 33 0.88 -0.21 6.88
C ILE A 33 1.36 -1.36 7.75
N VAL A 34 0.45 -1.97 8.52
CA VAL A 34 0.74 -3.04 9.49
C VAL A 34 -0.17 -4.23 9.23
N LYS A 35 0.41 -5.43 9.07
CA LYS A 35 -0.32 -6.69 8.88
C LYS A 35 0.15 -7.73 9.89
N GLY A 36 -0.76 -8.41 10.58
CA GLY A 36 -0.43 -9.55 11.44
C GLY A 36 -1.53 -10.60 11.46
N GLY A 37 -1.18 -11.83 11.85
CA GLY A 37 -2.11 -12.95 12.06
C GLY A 37 -3.09 -13.22 10.91
N ALA A 38 -4.32 -13.61 11.26
CA ALA A 38 -5.45 -13.77 10.33
C ALA A 38 -6.25 -12.46 10.13
N ASN A 39 -5.71 -11.32 10.58
CA ASN A 39 -6.40 -10.04 10.54
C ASN A 39 -6.17 -9.28 9.23
N VAL A 40 -7.08 -8.39 8.87
CA VAL A 40 -6.82 -7.37 7.83
C VAL A 40 -5.76 -6.38 8.35
N ALA A 41 -4.97 -5.79 7.45
CA ALA A 41 -3.98 -4.75 7.81
C ALA A 41 -4.69 -3.46 8.12
N CYS A 42 -4.03 -2.68 8.95
CA CYS A 42 -4.33 -1.29 9.14
C CYS A 42 -3.34 -0.43 8.34
N ILE A 43 -3.83 0.74 7.92
CA ILE A 43 -3.07 1.80 7.28
C ILE A 43 -3.31 3.10 8.04
N ARG A 44 -2.24 3.89 8.19
CA ARG A 44 -2.32 5.25 8.72
C ARG A 44 -1.44 6.19 7.90
N THR A 45 -1.98 7.34 7.51
CA THR A 45 -1.21 8.47 6.98
C THR A 45 -1.10 9.59 8.01
N LYS A 46 -0.15 10.52 7.81
CA LYS A 46 0.04 11.66 8.72
C LYS A 46 -1.12 12.64 8.79
N GLU A 47 -2.02 12.63 7.81
CA GLU A 47 -3.21 13.49 7.76
C GLU A 47 -4.35 12.96 8.65
N MET A 48 -4.33 11.67 8.98
CA MET A 48 -5.33 11.08 9.89
C MET A 48 -5.17 11.66 11.30
N ARG A 49 -6.30 12.03 11.92
CA ARG A 49 -6.36 12.73 13.20
C ARG A 49 -6.70 11.79 14.35
N GLY A 50 -6.32 12.17 15.56
CA GLY A 50 -6.57 11.36 16.76
C GLY A 50 -5.93 9.98 16.67
N ASP A 51 -6.53 9.00 17.33
CA ASP A 51 -6.11 7.60 17.36
C ASP A 51 -6.61 6.76 16.18
N SER A 52 -7.22 7.41 15.17
CA SER A 52 -7.95 6.72 14.11
C SER A 52 -7.05 6.25 12.97
N SER A 53 -7.20 4.99 12.60
CA SER A 53 -6.61 4.40 11.39
C SER A 53 -7.66 3.61 10.60
N MET A 54 -7.29 3.13 9.41
CA MET A 54 -8.23 2.41 8.55
C MET A 54 -7.83 0.96 8.36
N SER A 55 -8.82 0.07 8.25
CA SER A 55 -8.61 -1.21 7.57
C SER A 55 -8.33 -0.97 6.09
N LEU A 56 -7.26 -1.57 5.58
CA LEU A 56 -6.83 -1.38 4.19
C LEU A 56 -7.53 -2.32 3.21
N SER A 57 -8.22 -3.38 3.64
CA SER A 57 -8.81 -4.40 2.73
C SER A 57 -10.30 -4.65 2.89
N SER A 58 -10.95 -3.96 3.81
CA SER A 58 -12.39 -4.11 4.03
C SER A 58 -13.09 -2.76 3.90
N ALA A 59 -14.37 -2.83 3.55
CA ALA A 59 -15.32 -1.72 3.58
C ALA A 59 -15.73 -1.38 5.02
N LEU A 60 -14.74 -1.11 5.87
CA LEU A 60 -14.93 -0.66 7.25
C LEU A 60 -14.50 0.80 7.37
N ALA A 61 -15.26 1.52 8.20
CA ALA A 61 -14.93 2.88 8.61
C ALA A 61 -13.59 2.93 9.36
N THR A 62 -13.04 4.15 9.48
CA THR A 62 -11.95 4.42 10.42
C THR A 62 -12.33 3.93 11.81
N ALA A 63 -11.36 3.34 12.50
CA ALA A 63 -11.52 2.91 13.87
C ALA A 63 -10.35 3.41 14.72
N ALA A 64 -10.66 3.73 15.97
CA ALA A 64 -9.70 4.05 17.01
C ALA A 64 -8.86 2.82 17.40
N ASP A 65 -7.78 3.05 18.15
CA ASP A 65 -6.96 2.04 18.83
C ASP A 65 -6.33 0.96 17.94
N GLN A 66 -6.17 1.21 16.64
CA GLN A 66 -5.32 0.37 15.77
C GLN A 66 -3.91 0.97 15.67
N ILE A 67 -3.65 1.86 14.71
CA ILE A 67 -2.43 2.69 14.70
C ILE A 67 -2.82 4.07 15.23
N GLN A 68 -2.38 4.39 16.44
CA GLN A 68 -2.84 5.58 17.18
C GLN A 68 -2.05 6.84 16.80
N GLU A 69 -0.73 6.74 16.62
CA GLU A 69 0.11 7.91 16.37
C GLU A 69 1.33 7.59 15.48
N LEU A 70 1.78 8.57 14.70
CA LEU A 70 3.08 8.53 14.00
C LEU A 70 4.11 9.33 14.81
N LEU A 71 5.05 8.62 15.42
CA LEU A 71 6.06 9.11 16.36
C LEU A 71 7.35 9.50 15.65
N ASN A 72 8.21 10.29 16.30
CA ASN A 72 9.50 10.71 15.74
C ASN A 72 10.45 9.57 15.33
N ASP A 73 10.29 8.39 15.94
CA ASP A 73 11.10 7.20 15.68
C ASP A 73 10.23 5.94 15.45
N GLY A 74 9.00 6.14 14.94
CA GLY A 74 8.15 5.03 14.53
C GLY A 74 6.65 5.33 14.67
N PHE A 75 5.91 4.45 15.31
CA PHE A 75 4.46 4.59 15.47
C PHE A 75 3.95 3.95 16.76
N GLN A 76 2.77 4.37 17.20
CA GLN A 76 2.07 3.82 18.35
C GLN A 76 0.92 2.93 17.90
N VAL A 77 0.72 1.80 18.58
CA VAL A 77 -0.40 0.89 18.37
C VAL A 77 -1.26 0.77 19.62
N GLY A 78 -2.58 0.67 19.41
CA GLY A 78 -3.55 0.48 20.49
C GLY A 78 -3.83 -0.99 20.79
N THR A 79 -5.04 -1.29 21.25
CA THR A 79 -5.48 -2.65 21.62
C THR A 79 -6.07 -3.47 20.47
N SER A 80 -6.28 -2.88 19.30
CA SER A 80 -6.93 -3.57 18.18
C SER A 80 -6.15 -4.79 17.70
N VAL A 81 -6.86 -5.90 17.46
CA VAL A 81 -6.29 -7.12 16.85
C VAL A 81 -5.74 -6.88 15.43
N LEU A 82 -6.10 -5.78 14.77
CA LEU A 82 -5.51 -5.43 13.48
C LEU A 82 -4.05 -4.96 13.59
N ALA A 83 -3.61 -4.56 14.78
CA ALA A 83 -2.29 -3.97 15.00
C ALA A 83 -1.52 -4.55 16.21
N ASN A 84 -2.17 -5.15 17.20
CA ASN A 84 -1.49 -5.50 18.46
C ASN A 84 -2.12 -6.67 19.23
N GLU A 85 -2.65 -7.68 18.54
CA GLU A 85 -3.11 -8.92 19.18
C GLU A 85 -1.96 -9.62 19.92
N ASN A 86 -2.19 -10.05 21.16
CA ASN A 86 -1.17 -10.66 22.00
C ASN A 86 -0.56 -11.90 21.32
N LEU A 87 0.78 -12.01 21.36
CA LEU A 87 1.57 -13.09 20.74
C LEU A 87 1.48 -13.17 19.21
N THR A 88 0.78 -12.25 18.55
CA THR A 88 0.68 -12.23 17.09
C THR A 88 1.85 -11.46 16.50
N VAL A 89 2.54 -12.05 15.53
CA VAL A 89 3.59 -11.35 14.78
C VAL A 89 2.94 -10.44 13.74
N TYR A 90 3.39 -9.18 13.73
CA TYR A 90 3.04 -8.16 12.75
C TYR A 90 4.26 -7.83 11.89
N TRP A 91 4.02 -7.59 10.61
CA TRP A 91 4.95 -7.02 9.66
C TRP A 91 4.46 -5.66 9.23
N TYR A 92 5.37 -4.72 9.05
CA TYR A 92 5.03 -3.37 8.65
C TYR A 92 5.93 -2.84 7.55
N ILE A 93 5.39 -1.86 6.84
CA ILE A 93 6.17 -0.91 6.05
C ILE A 93 5.87 0.50 6.57
N ALA A 94 6.93 1.26 6.84
CA ALA A 94 6.88 2.67 7.22
C ALA A 94 7.60 3.48 6.16
N ILE A 95 6.95 4.53 5.66
CA ILE A 95 7.47 5.36 4.57
C ILE A 95 7.44 6.82 4.99
N ARG A 96 8.51 7.55 4.67
CA ARG A 96 8.58 8.99 4.79
C ARG A 96 9.07 9.60 3.48
N GLY A 97 8.39 10.63 3.02
CA GLY A 97 8.89 11.57 2.03
C GLY A 97 9.15 12.93 2.66
N SER A 98 9.95 13.77 2.01
CA SER A 98 10.10 15.18 2.39
C SER A 98 9.29 16.04 1.42
N ALA A 99 8.78 17.17 1.91
CA ALA A 99 7.86 18.07 1.18
C ALA A 99 8.40 18.65 -0.16
N GLY A 100 9.67 18.42 -0.50
CA GLY A 100 10.28 18.82 -1.78
C GLY A 100 10.60 17.67 -2.74
N GLN A 101 10.10 16.45 -2.51
CA GLN A 101 10.33 15.31 -3.42
C GLN A 101 9.26 15.15 -4.48
N ALA A 102 9.71 14.68 -5.64
CA ALA A 102 8.86 14.27 -6.75
C ALA A 102 8.51 12.76 -6.73
N HIS A 103 8.47 12.11 -5.55
CA HIS A 103 8.41 10.64 -5.47
C HIS A 103 7.47 10.03 -4.45
N PHE A 104 7.15 10.68 -3.34
CA PHE A 104 6.21 10.17 -2.36
C PHE A 104 5.46 11.31 -1.69
N ARG A 105 4.14 11.21 -1.62
CA ARG A 105 3.28 12.17 -0.94
C ARG A 105 2.06 11.48 -0.36
N THR A 106 1.68 11.85 0.85
CA THR A 106 0.35 11.59 1.42
C THR A 106 -0.46 12.88 1.40
N GLY A 107 -1.78 12.74 1.51
CA GLY A 107 -2.69 13.86 1.61
C GLY A 107 -4.13 13.39 1.84
N ASN A 108 -5.03 14.35 1.88
CA ASN A 108 -6.46 14.13 1.98
C ASN A 108 -7.22 15.11 1.06
N TYR A 109 -8.46 14.75 0.73
CA TYR A 109 -9.39 15.61 0.01
C TYR A 109 -10.84 15.28 0.39
N LYS A 110 -11.76 16.22 0.15
CA LYS A 110 -13.19 15.93 0.19
C LYS A 110 -13.70 15.56 -1.18
N GLY A 111 -14.51 14.51 -1.25
CA GLY A 111 -15.22 14.18 -2.47
C GLY A 111 -16.34 15.17 -2.77
N ASP A 112 -16.72 15.27 -4.04
CA ASP A 112 -17.75 16.19 -4.53
C ASP A 112 -18.76 15.54 -5.49
N GLY A 113 -18.67 14.22 -5.68
CA GLY A 113 -19.57 13.45 -6.55
C GLY A 113 -19.37 13.68 -8.05
N ASN A 114 -18.52 14.63 -8.47
CA ASN A 114 -18.34 14.96 -9.88
C ASN A 114 -17.47 13.94 -10.60
N ASP A 115 -17.76 13.75 -11.89
CA ASP A 115 -16.92 12.93 -12.77
C ASP A 115 -15.74 13.75 -13.32
N ALA A 116 -14.70 13.05 -13.79
CA ALA A 116 -13.52 13.65 -14.42
C ALA A 116 -12.88 14.78 -13.58
N ARG A 117 -12.85 14.57 -12.26
CA ARG A 117 -12.40 15.58 -11.31
C ARG A 117 -10.90 15.46 -11.07
N ASP A 118 -10.16 16.48 -11.47
CA ASP A 118 -8.73 16.55 -11.20
C ASP A 118 -8.47 16.85 -9.72
N PHE A 119 -7.57 16.08 -9.09
CA PHE A 119 -7.02 16.43 -7.78
C PHE A 119 -6.06 17.62 -7.93
N ILE A 120 -6.59 18.83 -7.71
CA ILE A 120 -5.85 20.09 -7.87
C ILE A 120 -5.38 20.72 -6.55
N THR A 121 -5.88 20.29 -5.40
CA THR A 121 -5.57 20.92 -4.10
C THR A 121 -4.11 20.70 -3.70
N GLY A 122 -3.27 21.68 -4.00
CA GLY A 122 -1.83 21.69 -3.64
C GLY A 122 -0.93 20.85 -4.55
N GLY A 123 -1.48 20.19 -5.57
CA GLY A 123 -0.80 19.32 -6.54
C GLY A 123 0.01 18.18 -5.92
N LEU A 124 0.51 17.22 -6.69
CA LEU A 124 1.50 16.26 -6.21
C LEU A 124 2.94 16.77 -6.36
N GLY A 125 3.19 17.60 -7.37
CA GLY A 125 4.53 18.02 -7.81
C GLY A 125 5.21 17.00 -8.74
N PHE A 126 4.50 15.95 -9.15
CA PHE A 126 4.99 14.89 -10.03
C PHE A 126 3.84 14.08 -10.64
N THR A 127 4.12 13.40 -11.77
CA THR A 127 3.26 12.32 -12.28
C THR A 127 3.43 11.07 -11.43
N PRO A 128 2.39 10.60 -10.71
CA PRO A 128 2.48 9.37 -9.95
C PRO A 128 2.45 8.15 -10.88
N ASP A 129 3.12 7.09 -10.48
CA ASP A 129 3.04 5.75 -11.05
C ASP A 129 2.21 4.81 -10.17
N LEU A 130 1.88 5.22 -8.95
CA LEU A 130 1.05 4.49 -8.00
C LEU A 130 0.29 5.49 -7.13
N VAL A 131 -1.03 5.33 -7.03
CA VAL A 131 -1.91 6.08 -6.13
C VAL A 131 -2.78 5.10 -5.36
N GLY A 132 -2.81 5.21 -4.04
CA GLY A 132 -3.76 4.50 -3.17
C GLY A 132 -4.72 5.50 -2.53
N ILE A 133 -6.02 5.17 -2.48
CA ILE A 133 -7.09 6.05 -1.95
C ILE A 133 -7.94 5.29 -0.94
N PHE A 134 -8.28 5.99 0.15
CA PHE A 134 -8.94 5.45 1.32
C PHE A 134 -10.05 6.40 1.80
N GLY A 135 -11.32 6.01 1.62
CA GLY A 135 -12.44 6.73 2.24
C GLY A 135 -12.52 6.45 3.74
N ASP A 136 -12.89 7.48 4.52
CA ASP A 136 -12.97 7.45 5.99
C ASP A 136 -14.16 6.65 6.56
N THR A 137 -15.14 6.29 5.75
CA THR A 137 -16.26 5.42 6.13
C THR A 137 -16.15 4.03 5.48
N VAL A 138 -17.27 3.44 5.06
CA VAL A 138 -17.39 2.06 4.57
C VAL A 138 -16.95 1.87 3.11
N GLN A 139 -16.15 2.80 2.57
CA GLN A 139 -15.67 2.71 1.20
C GLN A 139 -14.64 1.60 1.04
N GLN A 140 -14.68 0.91 -0.10
CA GLN A 140 -13.60 0.03 -0.50
C GLN A 140 -12.32 0.84 -0.70
N LYS A 141 -11.20 0.25 -0.32
CA LYS A 141 -9.87 0.86 -0.40
C LYS A 141 -9.24 0.45 -1.71
N VAL A 142 -8.74 1.43 -2.47
CA VAL A 142 -8.41 1.24 -3.88
C VAL A 142 -7.01 1.72 -4.19
N TRP A 143 -6.45 1.23 -5.29
CA TRP A 143 -5.20 1.71 -5.81
C TRP A 143 -5.14 1.57 -7.33
N ARG A 144 -4.36 2.45 -7.94
CA ARG A 144 -4.06 2.42 -9.36
C ARG A 144 -2.57 2.62 -9.56
N SER A 145 -1.98 1.83 -10.47
CA SER A 145 -0.63 2.03 -10.97
C SER A 145 -0.63 2.35 -12.45
N SER A 146 0.51 2.83 -12.97
CA SER A 146 0.73 3.05 -14.41
C SER A 146 0.67 1.75 -15.23
N SER A 147 0.65 0.57 -14.60
CA SER A 147 0.51 -0.72 -15.25
C SER A 147 -0.95 -1.15 -15.49
N LEU A 148 -1.92 -0.43 -14.93
CA LEU A 148 -3.35 -0.63 -15.18
C LEU A 148 -3.77 0.20 -16.41
N ALA A 149 -4.26 -0.49 -17.45
CA ALA A 149 -4.69 0.12 -18.70
C ALA A 149 -5.99 0.94 -18.54
N GLY A 150 -6.21 1.89 -19.45
CA GLY A 150 -7.42 2.73 -19.46
C GLY A 150 -7.61 3.47 -18.13
N ASP A 151 -8.83 3.45 -17.59
CA ASP A 151 -9.23 4.02 -16.29
C ASP A 151 -9.43 2.94 -15.20
N LEU A 152 -8.91 1.73 -15.43
CA LEU A 152 -9.05 0.60 -14.52
C LEU A 152 -8.37 0.85 -13.16
N THR A 153 -9.10 0.68 -12.07
CA THR A 153 -8.56 0.81 -10.71
C THR A 153 -8.72 -0.51 -9.98
N SER A 154 -7.68 -0.92 -9.27
CA SER A 154 -7.67 -2.15 -8.48
C SER A 154 -8.08 -1.88 -7.04
N PHE A 155 -8.40 -2.95 -6.33
CA PHE A 155 -8.78 -2.93 -4.92
C PHE A 155 -7.69 -3.60 -4.09
N PHE A 156 -7.55 -3.15 -2.84
CA PHE A 156 -6.82 -3.95 -1.85
C PHE A 156 -7.66 -5.16 -1.38
N GLY A 157 -8.99 -5.00 -1.39
CA GLY A 157 -9.97 -6.04 -1.08
C GLY A 157 -10.16 -7.08 -2.20
N GLY A 158 -10.90 -8.16 -1.91
CA GLY A 158 -11.26 -9.23 -2.86
C GLY A 158 -12.34 -8.81 -3.87
N VAL A 159 -12.06 -7.76 -4.64
CA VAL A 159 -12.96 -7.17 -5.64
C VAL A 159 -12.24 -7.12 -6.98
N THR A 160 -12.98 -7.39 -8.06
CA THR A 160 -12.47 -7.25 -9.44
C THR A 160 -12.15 -5.78 -9.72
N PRO A 161 -11.03 -5.45 -10.40
CA PRO A 161 -10.76 -4.08 -10.81
C PRO A 161 -11.90 -3.47 -11.62
N THR A 162 -12.19 -2.21 -11.37
CA THR A 162 -13.34 -1.50 -11.96
C THR A 162 -12.88 -0.18 -12.56
N THR A 163 -13.51 0.22 -13.66
CA THR A 163 -13.29 1.50 -14.33
C THR A 163 -13.96 2.66 -13.58
N ASN A 164 -13.69 3.90 -13.98
CA ASN A 164 -14.32 5.09 -13.41
C ASN A 164 -14.06 5.34 -11.89
N LEU A 165 -12.86 5.00 -11.41
CA LEU A 165 -12.39 5.29 -10.04
C LEU A 165 -11.26 6.31 -10.09
N VAL A 166 -10.00 5.87 -10.21
CA VAL A 166 -8.89 6.75 -10.57
C VAL A 166 -8.74 6.68 -12.09
N GLN A 167 -9.21 7.71 -12.78
CA GLN A 167 -9.33 7.69 -14.23
C GLN A 167 -8.00 7.94 -14.95
N ASN A 168 -7.17 8.80 -14.37
CA ASN A 168 -5.91 9.19 -14.99
C ASN A 168 -4.83 9.50 -13.95
N LEU A 169 -3.58 9.20 -14.29
CA LEU A 169 -2.39 9.62 -13.54
C LEU A 169 -1.76 10.80 -14.28
N GLN A 170 -1.85 11.98 -13.69
CA GLN A 170 -1.58 13.26 -14.36
C GLN A 170 -0.26 13.87 -13.91
N SER A 171 0.28 14.82 -14.68
CA SER A 171 1.59 15.45 -14.42
C SER A 171 1.77 16.07 -13.03
N ASN A 172 0.67 16.41 -12.36
CA ASN A 172 0.66 17.02 -11.04
C ASN A 172 -0.41 16.42 -10.12
N GLY A 173 -0.86 15.19 -10.38
CA GLY A 173 -2.03 14.67 -9.67
C GLY A 173 -2.59 13.38 -10.25
N PHE A 174 -3.87 13.19 -9.99
CA PHE A 174 -4.68 12.13 -10.54
C PHE A 174 -6.10 12.65 -10.76
N GLN A 175 -6.82 12.03 -11.69
CA GLN A 175 -8.21 12.32 -11.97
C GLN A 175 -9.11 11.28 -11.32
N LEU A 176 -10.20 11.75 -10.72
CA LEU A 176 -11.19 10.96 -10.02
C LEU A 176 -12.47 10.85 -10.84
N GLY A 177 -13.05 9.65 -10.84
CA GLY A 177 -14.39 9.37 -11.33
C GLY A 177 -15.45 9.46 -10.24
N THR A 178 -16.65 8.96 -10.53
CA THR A 178 -17.84 9.10 -9.65
C THR A 178 -18.01 8.00 -8.61
N SER A 179 -17.14 6.98 -8.60
CA SER A 179 -17.28 5.86 -7.66
C SER A 179 -17.24 6.33 -6.21
N ALA A 180 -18.16 5.78 -5.40
CA ALA A 180 -18.19 6.02 -3.96
C ALA A 180 -16.87 5.62 -3.27
N SER A 181 -16.06 4.76 -3.87
CA SER A 181 -14.75 4.40 -3.31
C SER A 181 -13.71 5.51 -3.38
N VAL A 182 -13.96 6.59 -4.15
CA VAL A 182 -12.98 7.66 -4.37
C VAL A 182 -13.55 9.08 -4.37
N ASN A 183 -14.85 9.30 -4.61
CA ASN A 183 -15.37 10.67 -4.77
C ASN A 183 -16.84 10.88 -4.34
N SER A 184 -17.30 10.25 -3.26
CA SER A 184 -18.60 10.58 -2.64
C SER A 184 -18.61 12.01 -2.09
N ASP A 185 -19.68 12.75 -2.37
CA ASP A 185 -19.84 14.13 -1.91
C ASP A 185 -19.68 14.26 -0.39
N THR A 186 -18.98 15.31 0.05
CA THR A 186 -18.63 15.65 1.43
C THR A 186 -17.72 14.68 2.18
N LEU A 187 -17.53 13.45 1.68
CA LEU A 187 -16.73 12.41 2.33
C LEU A 187 -15.24 12.72 2.27
N GLU A 188 -14.51 12.48 3.37
CA GLU A 188 -13.07 12.66 3.40
C GLU A 188 -12.35 11.40 2.91
N TYR A 189 -11.43 11.61 1.97
CA TYR A 189 -10.55 10.58 1.44
C TYR A 189 -9.11 10.91 1.78
N PHE A 190 -8.34 9.89 2.13
CA PHE A 190 -6.91 9.95 2.34
C PHE A 190 -6.23 9.25 1.18
N PHE A 191 -5.02 9.66 0.84
CA PHE A 191 -4.26 9.01 -0.22
C PHE A 191 -2.78 8.92 0.09
N PHE A 192 -2.12 8.00 -0.61
CA PHE A 192 -0.70 8.10 -0.90
C PHE A 192 -0.51 8.12 -2.42
N ALA A 193 0.51 8.82 -2.89
CA ALA A 193 0.92 8.86 -4.27
C ALA A 193 2.44 8.67 -4.35
N MET A 194 2.88 7.86 -5.30
CA MET A 194 4.28 7.52 -5.49
C MET A 194 4.67 7.60 -6.96
N LYS A 195 5.90 8.03 -7.23
CA LYS A 195 6.54 7.92 -8.53
C LYS A 195 7.56 6.79 -8.49
N VAL A 196 7.61 5.97 -9.52
CA VAL A 196 8.62 4.93 -9.65
C VAL A 196 10.01 5.56 -9.51
N LEU A 197 10.85 4.89 -8.71
CA LEU A 197 12.24 5.26 -8.49
C LEU A 197 13.06 4.01 -8.73
N ALA A 198 13.88 4.02 -9.78
CA ALA A 198 14.67 2.87 -10.18
C ALA A 198 15.50 2.32 -9.00
N GLY A 199 15.44 1.00 -8.80
CA GLY A 199 16.11 0.32 -7.69
C GLY A 199 15.40 0.44 -6.33
N VAL A 200 14.24 1.13 -6.24
CA VAL A 200 13.55 1.42 -4.98
C VAL A 200 12.06 1.13 -5.02
N ILE A 201 11.34 1.67 -6.02
CA ILE A 201 9.89 1.52 -6.18
C ILE A 201 9.65 1.04 -7.59
N ALA A 202 8.94 -0.07 -7.75
CA ALA A 202 8.53 -0.60 -9.05
C ALA A 202 7.05 -1.00 -9.04
N VAL A 203 6.41 -0.91 -10.20
CA VAL A 203 5.06 -1.40 -10.47
C VAL A 203 5.10 -2.25 -11.74
N GLY A 204 4.21 -3.24 -11.86
CA GLY A 204 4.16 -4.05 -13.07
C GLY A 204 3.00 -5.03 -13.09
N THR A 205 3.03 -5.89 -14.11
CA THR A 205 2.06 -6.98 -14.30
C THR A 205 2.74 -8.27 -14.69
N TYR A 206 2.02 -9.37 -14.57
CA TYR A 206 2.33 -10.63 -15.25
C TYR A 206 1.03 -11.41 -15.49
N THR A 207 1.03 -12.32 -16.46
CA THR A 207 -0.08 -13.26 -16.66
C THR A 207 0.27 -14.56 -15.94
N GLY A 208 -0.64 -15.03 -15.08
CA GLY A 208 -0.50 -16.31 -14.43
C GLY A 208 -0.52 -17.45 -15.45
N ASP A 209 0.24 -18.50 -15.16
CA ASP A 209 0.35 -19.70 -16.00
C ASP A 209 0.12 -20.99 -15.19
N GLY A 210 -0.14 -20.89 -13.88
CA GLY A 210 -0.34 -22.04 -13.00
C GLY A 210 0.92 -22.83 -12.69
N THR A 211 2.09 -22.40 -13.18
CA THR A 211 3.36 -23.11 -12.95
C THR A 211 3.93 -22.77 -11.59
N ASN A 212 4.24 -23.79 -10.80
CA ASN A 212 4.85 -23.58 -9.49
C ASN A 212 6.28 -23.01 -9.60
N ASP A 213 6.77 -22.38 -8.54
CA ASP A 213 8.16 -21.92 -8.41
C ASP A 213 8.62 -20.96 -9.51
N ARG A 214 7.69 -20.17 -10.05
CA ARG A 214 7.95 -19.25 -11.16
C ARG A 214 8.58 -17.96 -10.67
N ASN A 215 9.71 -17.59 -11.26
CA ASN A 215 10.36 -16.32 -11.01
C ASN A 215 9.74 -15.21 -11.86
N ILE A 216 9.35 -14.11 -11.21
CA ILE A 216 9.01 -12.84 -11.83
C ILE A 216 10.23 -11.94 -11.68
N THR A 217 10.94 -11.71 -12.78
CA THR A 217 12.19 -10.93 -12.85
C THR A 217 11.98 -9.57 -13.51
N GLY A 218 13.03 -8.75 -13.61
CA GLY A 218 12.97 -7.42 -14.23
C GLY A 218 12.47 -6.32 -13.29
N VAL A 219 12.46 -6.56 -11.97
CA VAL A 219 12.10 -5.53 -10.97
C VAL A 219 13.21 -4.49 -10.81
N GLY A 220 14.46 -4.85 -11.11
CA GLY A 220 15.65 -4.00 -11.03
C GLY A 220 16.28 -3.91 -9.64
N PHE A 221 15.76 -4.66 -8.66
CA PHE A 221 16.28 -4.76 -7.30
C PHE A 221 15.65 -5.96 -6.56
N GLN A 222 16.29 -6.38 -5.46
CA GLN A 222 15.68 -7.28 -4.48
C GLN A 222 14.66 -6.52 -3.65
N PRO A 223 13.36 -6.86 -3.71
CA PRO A 223 12.34 -6.21 -2.89
C PRO A 223 12.50 -6.58 -1.41
N ASP A 224 12.09 -5.66 -0.55
CA ASP A 224 11.83 -5.91 0.88
C ASP A 224 10.33 -6.02 1.17
N TYR A 225 9.48 -5.53 0.26
CA TYR A 225 8.03 -5.55 0.38
C TYR A 225 7.41 -5.66 -1.00
N VAL A 226 6.56 -6.66 -1.25
CA VAL A 226 5.85 -6.85 -2.52
C VAL A 226 4.36 -7.01 -2.24
N ILE A 227 3.51 -6.34 -3.02
CA ILE A 227 2.08 -6.59 -3.08
C ILE A 227 1.72 -7.11 -4.48
N ILE A 228 0.91 -8.17 -4.55
CA ILE A 228 0.33 -8.73 -5.77
C ILE A 228 -1.20 -8.75 -5.61
N LYS A 229 -1.94 -8.35 -6.64
CA LYS A 229 -3.41 -8.45 -6.69
C LYS A 229 -3.83 -9.03 -8.03
N SER A 230 -4.73 -10.02 -8.00
CA SER A 230 -5.31 -10.55 -9.23
C SER A 230 -6.24 -9.51 -9.87
N GLY A 231 -6.33 -9.56 -11.20
CA GLY A 231 -7.36 -8.87 -11.99
C GLY A 231 -8.76 -9.46 -11.84
N SER A 232 -9.02 -10.21 -10.76
CA SER A 232 -10.27 -10.88 -10.44
C SER A 232 -10.62 -10.66 -8.95
N THR A 233 -11.46 -11.50 -8.36
CA THR A 233 -11.97 -11.38 -6.99
C THR A 233 -11.00 -11.85 -5.92
N ASN A 234 -9.81 -12.35 -6.27
CA ASN A 234 -8.83 -12.70 -5.25
C ASN A 234 -8.32 -11.46 -4.55
N GLN A 235 -8.11 -11.63 -3.26
CA GLN A 235 -7.52 -10.67 -2.35
C GLN A 235 -6.05 -10.40 -2.69
N ALA A 236 -5.54 -9.22 -2.33
CA ALA A 236 -4.12 -8.93 -2.49
C ALA A 236 -3.25 -9.85 -1.62
N ARG A 237 -2.00 -10.03 -2.00
CA ARG A 237 -1.01 -10.89 -1.35
C ARG A 237 0.25 -10.07 -1.11
N ILE A 238 0.80 -10.16 0.10
CA ILE A 238 1.93 -9.34 0.53
C ILE A 238 3.04 -10.24 1.05
N ARG A 239 4.27 -9.99 0.62
CA ARG A 239 5.47 -10.61 1.20
C ARG A 239 6.46 -9.54 1.65
N THR A 240 7.11 -9.78 2.79
CA THR A 240 8.18 -8.92 3.30
C THR A 240 9.47 -9.70 3.49
N SER A 241 10.62 -9.01 3.50
CA SER A 241 11.93 -9.64 3.76
C SER A 241 12.08 -10.18 5.19
N ASN A 242 11.19 -9.80 6.11
CA ASN A 242 11.15 -10.31 7.48
C ASN A 242 10.28 -11.57 7.67
N MET A 243 9.68 -12.11 6.60
CA MET A 243 8.89 -13.34 6.65
C MET A 243 9.78 -14.56 6.37
N THR A 244 9.82 -15.50 7.32
CA THR A 244 10.71 -16.68 7.28
C THR A 244 9.93 -17.97 6.98
N ALA A 245 9.33 -18.09 5.79
CA ALA A 245 8.80 -19.32 5.15
C ALA A 245 8.00 -18.97 3.86
N ASP A 246 7.49 -19.98 3.15
CA ASP A 246 6.42 -19.84 2.15
C ASP A 246 5.10 -19.38 2.78
N SER A 247 4.98 -19.58 4.10
CA SER A 247 3.90 -19.07 4.91
C SER A 247 4.08 -17.57 5.10
N GLN A 248 3.40 -16.76 4.28
CA GLN A 248 2.64 -15.56 4.71
C GLN A 248 2.41 -14.61 3.54
N CYS A 249 1.31 -14.83 2.82
CA CYS A 249 0.65 -13.74 2.12
C CYS A 249 -0.85 -13.87 2.34
N ALA A 250 -1.46 -12.94 3.07
CA ALA A 250 -2.89 -12.68 2.93
C ALA A 250 -3.12 -11.19 3.11
N TYR A 251 -3.73 -10.58 2.10
CA TYR A 251 -4.36 -9.29 2.25
C TYR A 251 -5.76 -9.30 1.64
N ALA A 252 -6.78 -9.72 2.43
CA ALA A 252 -8.09 -9.06 2.55
C ALA A 252 -9.22 -9.86 3.27
N GLY A 253 -8.92 -10.88 4.07
CA GLY A 253 -9.95 -11.72 4.72
C GLY A 253 -9.39 -12.48 5.92
N ALA A 254 -10.29 -13.00 6.76
CA ALA A 254 -9.99 -13.69 8.03
C ALA A 254 -9.37 -15.10 7.86
N THR A 255 -8.56 -15.32 6.82
CA THR A 255 -7.92 -16.60 6.53
C THR A 255 -6.42 -16.48 6.63
N ALA A 256 -5.81 -17.44 7.33
CA ALA A 256 -4.38 -17.53 7.58
C ALA A 256 -3.56 -17.67 6.28
N ALA A 257 -2.23 -17.76 6.43
CA ALA A 257 -1.28 -17.91 5.34
C ALA A 257 -1.75 -18.93 4.29
N ALA A 258 -1.85 -18.48 3.03
CA ALA A 258 -2.04 -19.39 1.91
C ALA A 258 -0.68 -20.00 1.57
N SER A 259 -0.59 -21.34 1.58
CA SER A 259 0.57 -22.04 1.03
C SER A 259 0.75 -21.66 -0.43
N ASP A 260 1.98 -21.72 -0.91
CA ASP A 260 2.28 -21.64 -2.34
C ASP A 260 1.97 -20.28 -3.00
N GLY A 261 2.01 -19.20 -2.20
CA GLY A 261 1.77 -17.81 -2.62
C GLY A 261 3.02 -17.14 -3.20
N ILE A 262 3.45 -16.02 -2.60
CA ILE A 262 4.76 -15.43 -2.91
C ILE A 262 5.80 -16.16 -2.07
N GLN A 263 6.73 -16.88 -2.71
CA GLN A 263 7.60 -17.85 -2.06
C GLN A 263 8.95 -17.24 -1.65
N SER A 264 9.52 -16.38 -2.48
CA SER A 264 10.82 -15.75 -2.20
C SER A 264 10.95 -14.35 -2.80
N LEU A 265 11.83 -13.53 -2.20
CA LEU A 265 12.22 -12.22 -2.71
C LEU A 265 13.63 -12.38 -3.31
N LEU A 266 13.72 -12.29 -4.63
CA LEU A 266 14.90 -12.59 -5.44
C LEU A 266 15.72 -11.33 -5.71
N ALA A 267 16.98 -11.49 -6.13
CA ALA A 267 17.87 -10.37 -6.42
C ALA A 267 17.32 -9.34 -7.43
N ASP A 268 16.46 -9.79 -8.35
CA ASP A 268 15.84 -8.98 -9.40
C ASP A 268 14.31 -9.18 -9.49
N GLY A 269 13.68 -9.52 -8.35
CA GLY A 269 12.22 -9.64 -8.28
C GLY A 269 11.74 -10.60 -7.21
N PHE A 270 10.83 -11.51 -7.56
CA PHE A 270 10.19 -12.40 -6.60
C PHE A 270 9.74 -13.70 -7.26
N GLN A 271 9.60 -14.76 -6.46
CA GLN A 271 9.06 -16.04 -6.91
C GLN A 271 7.62 -16.20 -6.44
N ILE A 272 6.77 -16.73 -7.32
CA ILE A 272 5.38 -17.09 -7.02
C ILE A 272 5.20 -18.61 -7.12
N GLY A 273 4.24 -19.15 -6.38
CA GLY A 273 3.82 -20.54 -6.48
C GLY A 273 2.62 -20.73 -7.41
N ALA A 274 1.97 -21.89 -7.36
CA ALA A 274 0.79 -22.22 -8.14
C ALA A 274 -0.54 -21.77 -7.49
N ASN A 275 -0.50 -21.11 -6.32
CA ASN A 275 -1.72 -20.65 -5.66
C ASN A 275 -2.52 -19.67 -6.55
N GLY A 276 -3.81 -19.96 -6.73
CA GLY A 276 -4.69 -19.15 -7.59
C GLY A 276 -4.83 -17.67 -7.21
N SER A 277 -4.46 -17.28 -5.99
CA SER A 277 -4.42 -15.88 -5.59
C SER A 277 -3.20 -15.10 -6.11
N VAL A 278 -2.20 -15.78 -6.68
CA VAL A 278 -1.04 -15.17 -7.36
C VAL A 278 -0.76 -15.74 -8.75
N ASN A 279 -1.31 -16.90 -9.13
CA ASN A 279 -0.89 -17.57 -10.37
C ASN A 279 -1.99 -18.44 -11.03
N THR A 280 -3.23 -17.96 -11.12
CA THR A 280 -4.27 -18.60 -11.93
C THR A 280 -3.93 -18.44 -13.42
N ASN A 281 -3.91 -19.54 -14.17
CA ASN A 281 -3.60 -19.54 -15.60
C ASN A 281 -4.53 -18.58 -16.38
N GLY A 282 -3.94 -17.69 -17.20
CA GLY A 282 -4.65 -16.70 -18.01
C GLY A 282 -5.15 -15.47 -17.24
N VAL A 283 -5.05 -15.43 -15.91
CA VAL A 283 -5.41 -14.24 -15.13
C VAL A 283 -4.24 -13.26 -15.11
N THR A 284 -4.52 -11.99 -15.38
CA THR A 284 -3.52 -10.92 -15.20
C THR A 284 -3.41 -10.53 -13.73
N TYR A 285 -2.18 -10.44 -13.24
CA TYR A 285 -1.85 -9.97 -11.90
C TYR A 285 -1.13 -8.63 -11.99
N TYR A 286 -1.40 -7.76 -11.04
CA TYR A 286 -0.79 -6.45 -10.90
C TYR A 286 -0.01 -6.42 -9.60
N TRP A 287 1.17 -5.81 -9.62
CA TRP A 287 2.04 -5.78 -8.46
C TRP A 287 2.74 -4.44 -8.30
N PHE A 288 3.17 -4.18 -7.07
CA PHE A 288 4.11 -3.12 -6.76
C PHE A 288 5.05 -3.55 -5.64
N ALA A 289 6.29 -3.08 -5.70
CA ALA A 289 7.40 -3.54 -4.88
C ALA A 289 8.22 -2.38 -4.34
N PHE A 290 8.74 -2.53 -3.13
CA PHE A 290 9.57 -1.56 -2.42
C PHE A 290 10.88 -2.18 -1.95
N LYS A 291 11.96 -1.41 -2.05
CA LYS A 291 13.21 -1.63 -1.35
C LYS A 291 13.25 -0.80 -0.06
N ALA A 292 13.63 -1.41 1.05
CA ALA A 292 13.87 -0.69 2.29
C ALA A 292 15.23 0.03 2.23
N GLY A 293 15.31 1.21 2.83
CA GLY A 293 16.52 2.01 2.85
C GLY A 293 16.28 3.50 2.99
N ASN A 294 17.39 4.25 2.97
CA ASN A 294 17.42 5.70 2.95
C ASN A 294 17.92 6.14 1.58
N PHE A 295 17.09 6.83 0.81
CA PHE A 295 17.34 7.16 -0.59
C PHE A 295 17.40 8.67 -0.81
N ASN A 296 18.25 9.09 -1.76
CA ASN A 296 18.31 10.46 -2.26
C ASN A 296 17.59 10.50 -3.62
N ALA A 297 16.26 10.53 -3.58
CA ALA A 297 15.44 10.66 -4.76
C ALA A 297 15.66 12.03 -5.45
N PRO A 298 15.63 12.11 -6.79
CA PRO A 298 15.72 13.39 -7.50
C PRO A 298 14.70 14.42 -6.98
N ILE A 299 15.15 15.67 -6.87
CA ILE A 299 14.29 16.81 -6.55
C ILE A 299 14.00 17.55 -7.85
N THR A 300 12.76 17.53 -8.31
CA THR A 300 12.33 18.39 -9.42
C THR A 300 12.03 19.78 -8.84
N ARG A 301 12.89 20.76 -9.10
CA ARG A 301 12.58 22.16 -8.78
C ARG A 301 11.71 22.69 -9.91
N THR A 302 10.45 23.01 -9.63
CA THR A 302 9.67 23.86 -10.55
C THR A 302 10.40 25.20 -10.60
N VAL A 303 10.93 25.56 -11.77
CA VAL A 303 11.44 26.91 -12.00
C VAL A 303 10.23 27.85 -11.88
N ALA A 304 10.35 28.85 -11.00
CA ALA A 304 9.30 29.83 -10.77
C ALA A 304 8.97 30.62 -12.04
#